data_AF-A0A2U1IWK3-F1
#
_entry.id   AF-A0A2U1IWK3-F1
#
_cell.length_a   1.000
_cell.length_b   1.000
_cell.length_c   1.000
_cell.angle_alpha   90.00
_cell.angle_beta   90.00
_cell.angle_gamma   90.00
#
_symmetry.space_group_name_H-M   'P 1'
#
loop_
_entity.id
_entity.type
_entity.pdbx_description
1 polymer ?
#
loop_
_entity_poly.entity_id
_entity_poly.type
_entity_poly.pdbx_seq_one_letter_code
_entity_poly.pdbx_strand_id
1 'polypeptide(L)'
;MFVGFWGLTILPGKTYTQTVDASFRVSNASLGIDIKNNQRTSLIVSIENKKFVLCNLIPEKIEQQSLDITITEGEEVTFESNGDK
;
A
#
# COMPACT_ATOMS: atom_id res chain seq x y z
N MET A 1 -16.29 -19.29 -3.02
CA MET A 1 -15.06 -18.46 -2.97
C MET A 1 -15.50 -17.03 -3.18
N PHE A 2 -15.66 -16.25 -2.11
CA PHE A 2 -16.06 -14.85 -2.27
C PHE A 2 -14.84 -14.05 -2.74
N VAL A 3 -14.87 -13.61 -3.99
CA VAL A 3 -13.87 -12.68 -4.52
C VAL A 3 -14.43 -11.28 -4.27
N GLY A 4 -14.17 -10.76 -3.07
CA GLY A 4 -14.53 -9.39 -2.70
C GLY A 4 -13.50 -8.39 -3.23
N PHE A 5 -13.93 -7.15 -3.44
CA PHE A 5 -13.01 -6.05 -3.65
C PHE A 5 -12.42 -5.61 -2.30
N TRP A 6 -11.10 -5.49 -2.23
CA TRP A 6 -10.40 -4.85 -1.12
C TRP A 6 -9.62 -3.66 -1.66
N GLY A 7 -9.67 -2.55 -0.94
CA GLY A 7 -8.92 -1.34 -1.28
C GLY A 7 -8.67 -0.50 -0.04
N LEU A 8 -7.53 0.18 -0.03
CA LEU A 8 -7.10 1.04 1.07
C LEU A 8 -6.51 2.33 0.50
N THR A 9 -7.02 3.48 0.96
CA THR A 9 -6.45 4.79 0.65
C THR A 9 -5.48 5.20 1.76
N ILE A 10 -4.20 5.32 1.42
CA ILE A 10 -3.16 5.72 2.36
C ILE A 10 -2.91 7.22 2.20
N LEU A 11 -2.97 7.95 3.31
CA LEU A 11 -2.71 9.38 3.33
C LEU A 11 -1.28 9.64 3.81
N PRO A 12 -0.58 10.65 3.27
CA PRO A 12 0.79 10.95 3.68
C PRO A 12 0.91 11.21 5.18
N GLY A 13 1.88 10.54 5.83
CA GLY A 13 2.12 10.63 7.26
C GLY A 13 1.08 9.92 8.15
N LYS A 14 0.15 9.16 7.56
CA LYS A 14 -0.74 8.26 8.29
C LYS A 14 -0.29 6.82 8.15
N THR A 15 -0.59 6.05 9.20
CA THR A 15 -0.27 4.64 9.30
C THR A 15 -1.58 3.88 9.52
N TYR A 16 -1.77 2.78 8.80
CA TYR A 16 -2.99 1.98 8.84
C TYR A 16 -2.64 0.57 9.27
N THR A 17 -3.05 0.18 10.47
CA THR A 17 -2.78 -1.15 11.04
C THR A 17 -4.08 -1.94 11.13
N GLN A 18 -4.03 -3.20 10.71
CA GLN A 18 -5.16 -4.12 10.85
C GLN A 18 -4.67 -5.54 11.07
N THR A 19 -5.44 -6.30 11.84
CA THR A 19 -5.38 -7.77 11.79
C THR A 19 -6.23 -8.25 10.61
N VAL A 20 -5.70 -9.16 9.82
CA VAL A 20 -6.34 -9.60 8.57
C VAL A 20 -7.41 -10.64 8.89
N ASP A 21 -8.68 -10.30 8.68
CA ASP A 21 -9.81 -11.21 8.93
C ASP A 21 -9.98 -12.29 7.86
N ALA A 22 -9.57 -12.00 6.63
CA ALA A 22 -9.62 -12.94 5.51
C ALA A 22 -8.44 -12.67 4.58
N SER A 23 -7.76 -13.72 4.14
CA SER A 23 -6.61 -13.60 3.24
C SER A 23 -6.97 -12.83 1.97
N PHE A 24 -6.14 -11.87 1.59
CA PHE A 24 -6.32 -11.07 0.39
C PHE A 24 -5.00 -10.88 -0.36
N ARG A 25 -5.11 -10.50 -1.63
CA ARG A 25 -3.97 -10.20 -2.48
C ARG A 25 -3.93 -8.72 -2.80
N VAL A 26 -2.82 -8.08 -2.47
CA VAL A 26 -2.50 -6.74 -2.97
C VAL A 26 -2.00 -6.89 -4.40
N SER A 27 -2.86 -6.54 -5.35
CA SER A 27 -2.61 -6.70 -6.79
C SER A 27 -2.12 -5.43 -7.46
N ASN A 28 -2.30 -4.27 -6.83
CA ASN A 28 -1.92 -2.98 -7.39
C ASN A 28 -1.70 -1.94 -6.28
N ALA A 29 -0.85 -0.96 -6.57
CA ALA A 29 -0.76 0.28 -5.84
C ALA A 29 -0.71 1.45 -6.83
N SER A 30 -1.44 2.52 -6.55
CA SER A 30 -1.48 3.71 -7.38
C SER A 30 -1.37 4.98 -6.56
N LEU A 31 -0.92 6.02 -7.23
CA LEU A 31 -1.00 7.39 -6.79
C LEU A 31 -2.47 7.85 -6.75
N GLY A 32 -2.76 8.78 -5.85
CA GLY A 32 -4.04 9.46 -5.81
C GLY A 32 -4.18 10.47 -6.96
N ILE A 33 -5.39 10.99 -7.16
CA ILE A 33 -5.68 11.98 -8.21
C ILE A 33 -5.07 13.35 -7.86
N ASP A 34 -5.06 13.70 -6.57
CA ASP A 34 -4.68 15.03 -6.09
C ASP A 34 -3.19 15.12 -5.70
N ILE A 35 -2.29 14.90 -6.67
CA ILE A 35 -0.85 15.03 -6.42
C ILE A 35 -0.34 16.41 -6.81
N LYS A 36 0.28 17.08 -5.85
CA LYS A 36 0.79 18.46 -6.00
C LYS A 36 2.29 18.55 -6.22
N ASN A 37 3.03 17.51 -5.85
CA ASN A 37 4.48 17.48 -5.97
C ASN A 37 4.92 16.40 -6.96
N ASN A 38 6.11 16.54 -7.56
CA ASN A 38 6.69 15.54 -8.46
C ASN A 38 7.71 14.64 -7.72
N GLN A 39 7.48 14.40 -6.42
CA GLN A 39 8.38 13.62 -5.59
C GLN A 39 7.99 12.14 -5.60
N ARG A 40 8.98 11.28 -5.33
CA ARG A 40 8.77 9.85 -5.21
C ARG A 40 7.98 9.53 -3.94
N THR A 41 6.95 8.70 -4.07
CA THR A 41 6.22 8.09 -2.95
C THR A 41 6.55 6.60 -2.87
N SER A 42 7.03 6.14 -1.73
CA SER A 42 7.27 4.73 -1.44
C SER A 42 6.11 4.15 -0.63
N LEU A 43 5.50 3.08 -1.13
CA LEU A 43 4.54 2.29 -0.35
C LEU A 43 5.31 1.31 0.52
N ILE A 44 5.04 1.32 1.82
CA ILE A 44 5.69 0.48 2.81
C ILE A 44 4.65 -0.38 3.51
N VAL A 45 4.98 -1.65 3.70
CA VAL A 45 4.23 -2.56 4.58
C VAL A 45 5.13 -2.97 5.75
N SER A 46 4.55 -3.08 6.93
CA SER A 46 5.18 -3.70 8.09
C SER A 46 4.46 -4.97 8.47
N ILE A 47 5.19 -6.06 8.61
CA ILE A 47 4.70 -7.39 9.01
C ILE A 47 5.63 -7.88 10.11
N GLU A 48 5.10 -8.31 11.26
CA GLU A 48 5.89 -8.76 12.41
C GLU A 48 7.01 -7.77 12.80
N ASN A 49 6.70 -6.47 12.87
CA ASN A 49 7.65 -5.38 13.14
C ASN A 49 8.81 -5.21 12.14
N LYS A 50 8.76 -5.87 10.97
CA LYS A 50 9.73 -5.67 9.89
C LYS A 50 9.11 -4.84 8.78
N LYS A 51 9.83 -3.82 8.33
CA LYS A 51 9.39 -2.90 7.26
C LYS A 51 9.93 -3.34 5.91
N PHE A 52 9.06 -3.34 4.90
CA PHE A 52 9.38 -3.68 3.52
C PHE A 52 8.80 -2.62 2.58
N VAL A 53 9.60 -2.18 1.61
CA VAL A 53 9.12 -1.29 0.53
C VAL A 53 8.48 -2.17 -0.53
N LEU A 54 7.20 -1.95 -0.82
CA LEU A 54 6.46 -2.70 -1.84
C LEU A 54 6.70 -2.14 -3.24
N CYS A 55 6.65 -0.83 -3.38
CA CYS A 55 6.86 -0.15 -4.65
C CYS A 55 7.24 1.32 -4.45
N ASN A 56 7.73 1.92 -5.53
CA ASN A 56 7.97 3.34 -5.64
C ASN A 56 7.12 3.91 -6.77
N LEU A 57 6.32 4.89 -6.45
CA LEU A 57 5.47 5.60 -7.38
C LEU A 57 6.03 7.01 -7.59
N ILE A 58 6.05 7.46 -8.83
CA ILE A 58 6.61 8.75 -9.25
C ILE A 58 5.59 9.41 -10.17
N PRO A 59 5.10 10.62 -9.83
CA PRO A 59 4.17 11.36 -10.68
C PRO A 59 4.73 11.54 -12.09
N GLU A 60 3.86 11.49 -13.10
CA GLU A 60 4.19 11.62 -14.53
C GLU A 60 5.15 10.55 -15.09
N LYS A 61 5.52 9.53 -14.30
CA LYS A 61 6.45 8.46 -14.72
C LYS A 61 5.96 7.06 -14.38
N ILE A 62 5.69 6.82 -13.09
CA ILE A 62 5.26 5.53 -12.54
C ILE A 62 4.13 5.82 -11.56
N GLU A 63 2.93 6.06 -12.07
CA GLU A 63 1.80 6.46 -11.21
C GLU A 63 1.04 5.26 -10.64
N GLN A 64 1.27 4.07 -11.18
CA GLN A 64 0.73 2.83 -10.66
C GLN A 64 1.69 1.68 -10.92
N GLN A 65 1.65 0.68 -10.05
CA GLN A 65 2.47 -0.52 -10.17
C GLN A 65 1.65 -1.76 -9.82
N SER A 66 1.74 -2.78 -10.68
CA SER A 66 1.18 -4.10 -10.39
C SER A 66 1.99 -4.76 -9.28
N LEU A 67 1.30 -5.41 -8.37
CA LEU A 67 1.86 -6.14 -7.23
C LEU A 67 1.32 -7.58 -7.22
N ASP A 68 2.05 -8.45 -6.52
CA ASP A 68 1.61 -9.83 -6.28
C ASP A 68 2.02 -10.26 -4.87
N ILE A 69 1.30 -9.71 -3.89
CA ILE A 69 1.58 -9.96 -2.48
C ILE A 69 0.33 -10.53 -1.85
N THR A 70 0.46 -11.70 -1.26
CA THR A 70 -0.61 -12.33 -0.49
C THR A 70 -0.39 -12.04 0.98
N ILE A 71 -1.42 -11.52 1.63
CA ILE A 71 -1.47 -11.31 3.07
C ILE A 71 -2.48 -12.30 3.62
N THR A 72 -2.08 -13.04 4.65
CA THR A 72 -2.83 -14.18 5.17
C THR A 72 -3.67 -13.79 6.36
N GLU A 73 -4.81 -14.46 6.53
CA GLU A 73 -5.65 -14.37 7.73
C GLU A 73 -4.82 -14.53 9.01
N GLY A 74 -5.06 -13.65 9.99
CA GLY A 74 -4.37 -13.62 11.27
C GLY A 74 -3.10 -12.77 11.31
N GLU A 75 -2.56 -12.34 10.16
CA GLU A 75 -1.40 -11.44 10.14
C GLU A 75 -1.78 -10.03 10.60
N GLU A 76 -0.96 -9.44 11.47
CA GLU A 76 -1.01 -8.01 11.75
C GLU A 76 -0.15 -7.28 10.74
N VAL A 77 -0.79 -6.47 9.90
CA VAL A 77 -0.13 -5.71 8.85
C VAL A 77 -0.34 -4.23 9.03
N THR A 78 0.70 -3.47 8.70
CA THR A 78 0.68 -2.01 8.77
C THR A 78 1.11 -1.41 7.46
N PHE A 79 0.25 -0.60 6.84
CA PHE A 79 0.55 0.13 5.62
C PHE A 79 0.84 1.59 5.90
N GLU A 80 1.89 2.12 5.26
CA GLU A 80 2.24 3.52 5.31
C GLU A 80 2.83 3.98 3.96
N SER A 81 2.74 5.27 3.68
CA SER A 81 3.37 5.88 2.51
C SER A 81 4.45 6.86 2.96
N ASN A 82 5.65 6.74 2.40
CA ASN A 82 6.73 7.70 2.58
C ASN A 82 6.89 8.54 1.32
N GLY A 83 6.59 9.83 1.43
CA GLY A 83 6.65 10.81 0.34
C GLY A 83 6.06 12.12 0.83
N ASP A 84 6.41 13.22 0.17
CA ASP A 84 5.92 14.54 0.57
C ASP A 84 4.44 14.74 0.20
N LYS A 85 3.78 15.62 0.96
CA LYS A 85 2.39 16.07 0.75
C LYS A 85 2.22 16.96 -0.47
#